data_AF-A0A924CP45-F1
#
_entry.id   AF-A0A924CP45-F1
#
_cell.length_a   1.000
_cell.length_b   1.000
_cell.length_c   1.000
_cell.angle_alpha   90.00
_cell.angle_beta   90.00
_cell.angle_gamma   90.00
#
_symmetry.space_group_name_H-M   'P 1'
#
loop_
_entity.id
_entity.type
_entity.pdbx_description
1 polymer ?
#
loop_
_entity_poly.entity_id
_entity_poly.type
_entity_poly.pdbx_seq_one_letter_code
_entity_poly.pdbx_strand_id
1 'polypeptide(L)'
;MYTQSDTGVYTAADLRHLLAQVRGFKVPNVTLKYWRKQLGISPDDRNLYFESDLQMLRSLVRWLARGGTIPQFMSKIQEVHSNASRFQ
;
A
#
# COMPACT_ATOMS: atom_id res chain seq x y z
N MET A 1 15.48 7.19 -19.91
CA MET A 1 14.95 6.35 -18.82
C MET A 1 13.44 6.28 -19.00
N TYR A 2 12.87 5.08 -19.12
CA TYR A 2 11.45 4.89 -19.45
C TYR A 2 10.56 5.36 -18.29
N THR A 3 9.91 6.50 -18.44
CA THR A 3 8.72 6.86 -17.66
C THR A 3 7.56 6.04 -18.21
N GLN A 4 7.34 4.86 -17.63
CA GLN A 4 6.13 4.08 -17.88
C GLN A 4 4.91 4.97 -17.60
N SER A 5 4.06 5.08 -18.61
CA SER A 5 2.82 5.83 -18.61
C SER A 5 2.00 5.50 -17.36
N ASP A 6 1.70 6.54 -16.58
CA ASP A 6 0.98 6.43 -15.32
C ASP A 6 -0.50 6.15 -15.62
N THR A 7 -0.83 4.90 -15.89
CA THR A 7 -2.21 4.45 -16.16
C THR A 7 -3.10 4.55 -14.92
N GLY A 8 -2.56 4.98 -13.76
CA GLY A 8 -3.28 5.06 -12.48
C GLY A 8 -3.70 3.70 -11.90
N VAL A 9 -3.34 2.61 -12.60
CA VAL A 9 -3.65 1.22 -12.26
C VAL A 9 -2.41 0.33 -12.40
N TYR A 10 -2.32 -0.67 -11.53
CA TYR A 10 -1.11 -1.44 -11.28
C TYR A 10 -1.41 -2.93 -11.16
N THR A 11 -0.54 -3.79 -11.68
CA THR A 11 -0.58 -5.22 -11.37
C THR A 11 0.07 -5.52 -10.02
N ALA A 12 -0.13 -6.73 -9.50
CA ALA A 12 0.62 -7.20 -8.33
C ALA A 12 2.15 -7.25 -8.57
N ALA A 13 2.61 -7.32 -9.82
CA ALA A 13 4.04 -7.24 -10.13
C ALA A 13 4.55 -5.80 -10.01
N ASP A 14 3.79 -4.83 -10.52
CA ASP A 14 4.12 -3.41 -10.44
C ASP A 14 4.17 -2.96 -8.98
N LEU A 15 3.16 -3.32 -8.18
CA LEU A 15 3.16 -3.03 -6.75
C LEU A 15 4.43 -3.54 -6.07
N ARG A 16 4.87 -4.78 -6.33
CA ARG A 16 6.11 -5.30 -5.72
C ARG A 16 7.34 -4.53 -6.17
N HIS A 17 7.42 -4.20 -7.46
CA HIS A 17 8.54 -3.44 -8.00
C HIS A 17 8.62 -2.06 -7.35
N LEU A 18 7.51 -1.33 -7.33
CA LEU A 18 7.42 0.02 -6.78
C LEU A 18 7.61 0.03 -5.26
N LEU A 19 7.09 -0.96 -4.53
CA LEU A 19 7.31 -1.07 -3.08
C LEU A 19 8.75 -1.48 -2.74
N ALA A 20 9.41 -2.27 -3.59
CA ALA A 20 10.82 -2.61 -3.38
C ALA A 20 11.73 -1.38 -3.46
N GLN A 21 11.39 -0.40 -4.32
CA GLN A 21 12.10 0.89 -4.40
C GLN A 21 11.96 1.68 -3.09
N VAL A 22 10.78 1.69 -2.46
CA VAL A 22 10.57 2.38 -1.18
C VAL A 22 11.23 1.63 -0.02
N ARG A 23 11.17 0.30 -0.04
CA ARG A 23 11.70 -0.56 1.01
C ARG A 23 13.22 -0.67 0.97
N GLY A 24 13.84 -0.47 -0.20
CA GLY A 24 15.27 -0.69 -0.46
C GLY A 24 15.64 -2.14 -0.78
N PHE A 25 14.69 -3.08 -0.75
CA PHE A 25 14.92 -4.50 -1.03
C PHE A 25 13.65 -5.19 -1.51
N LYS A 26 13.83 -6.30 -2.25
CA LYS A 26 12.77 -7.05 -2.93
C LYS A 26 11.63 -7.41 -1.96
N VAL A 27 10.39 -7.13 -2.37
CA VAL A 27 9.18 -7.52 -1.66
C VAL A 27 8.74 -8.92 -2.11
N PRO A 28 8.76 -9.94 -1.23
CA PRO A 28 8.26 -11.27 -1.56
C PRO A 28 6.76 -11.28 -1.85
N ASN A 29 6.31 -12.21 -2.70
CA ASN A 29 4.87 -12.36 -3.02
C ASN A 29 4.02 -12.60 -1.77
N VAL A 30 4.51 -13.45 -0.86
CA VAL A 30 3.84 -13.75 0.41
C VAL A 30 3.70 -12.52 1.30
N THR A 31 4.71 -11.65 1.32
CA THR A 31 4.70 -10.40 2.09
C THR A 31 3.69 -9.41 1.51
N LEU A 32 3.67 -9.20 0.19
CA LEU A 32 2.66 -8.35 -0.43
C LEU A 32 1.25 -8.88 -0.20
N LYS A 33 1.04 -10.21 -0.35
CA LYS A 33 -0.25 -10.85 -0.07
C LYS A 33 -0.70 -10.61 1.36
N TYR A 34 0.21 -10.75 2.33
CA TYR A 34 -0.07 -10.50 3.73
C TYR A 34 -0.45 -9.04 3.99
N TRP A 35 0.34 -8.07 3.50
CA TRP A 35 0.05 -6.65 3.67
C TRP A 35 -1.29 -6.25 3.06
N ARG A 36 -1.59 -6.67 1.84
CA ARG A 36 -2.88 -6.42 1.19
C ARG A 36 -4.05 -6.93 2.04
N LYS A 37 -3.92 -8.16 2.57
CA LYS A 37 -4.94 -8.74 3.47
C LYS A 37 -5.14 -7.91 4.73
N GLN A 38 -4.06 -7.43 5.37
CA GLN A 38 -4.15 -6.61 6.58
C GLN A 38 -4.79 -5.25 6.32
N LEU A 39 -4.53 -4.66 5.15
CA LEU A 39 -5.06 -3.35 4.76
C LEU A 39 -6.44 -3.42 4.11
N GLY A 40 -7.00 -4.62 3.88
CA GLY A 40 -8.26 -4.79 3.15
C GLY A 40 -8.17 -4.44 1.65
N ILE A 41 -6.96 -4.39 1.08
CA ILE A 41 -6.74 -4.04 -0.32
C ILE A 41 -6.97 -5.26 -1.21
N SER A 42 -7.93 -5.13 -2.12
CA SER A 42 -8.26 -6.15 -3.12
C SER A 42 -8.18 -5.53 -4.52
N PRO A 43 -7.73 -6.28 -5.53
CA PRO A 43 -7.74 -5.77 -6.90
C PRO A 43 -9.17 -5.65 -7.43
N ASP A 44 -9.34 -4.90 -8.51
CA ASP A 44 -10.56 -4.85 -9.31
C ASP A 44 -10.81 -6.16 -10.09
N ASP A 45 -11.89 -6.18 -10.87
CA ASP A 45 -12.30 -7.32 -11.69
C ASP A 45 -11.26 -7.71 -12.77
N ARG A 46 -10.30 -6.83 -13.06
CA ARG A 46 -9.20 -7.05 -14.03
C ARG A 46 -7.90 -7.44 -13.35
N ASN A 47 -7.91 -7.72 -12.04
CA ASN A 47 -6.71 -7.98 -11.22
C ASN A 47 -5.75 -6.79 -11.12
N LEU A 48 -6.27 -5.56 -11.21
CA LEU A 48 -5.51 -4.32 -11.10
C LEU A 48 -5.79 -3.61 -9.77
N TYR A 49 -4.80 -2.85 -9.30
CA TYR A 49 -4.84 -2.02 -8.09
C TYR A 49 -4.77 -0.56 -8.49
N PHE A 50 -5.37 0.32 -7.71
CA PHE A 50 -5.36 1.75 -8.01
C PHE A 50 -4.18 2.47 -7.34
N GLU A 51 -3.93 3.71 -7.76
CA GLU A 51 -2.93 4.57 -7.13
C GLU A 51 -3.14 4.72 -5.61
N SER A 52 -4.39 4.80 -5.16
CA SER A 52 -4.71 4.86 -3.73
C SER A 52 -4.20 3.64 -2.95
N ASP A 53 -4.31 2.44 -3.53
CA ASP A 53 -3.80 1.20 -2.94
C ASP A 53 -2.28 1.23 -2.82
N LEU A 54 -1.61 1.69 -3.88
CA LEU A 54 -0.16 1.84 -3.90
C LEU A 54 0.30 2.84 -2.84
N GLN A 55 -0.37 3.99 -2.71
CA GLN A 55 -0.02 5.00 -1.70
C GLN A 55 -0.23 4.50 -0.27
N MET A 56 -1.30 3.74 -0.03
CA MET A 56 -1.53 3.09 1.26
C MET A 56 -0.40 2.10 1.59
N LEU A 57 -0.03 1.25 0.63
CA LEU A 57 1.06 0.28 0.79
C LEU A 57 2.42 0.97 0.98
N ARG A 58 2.70 2.06 0.26
CA ARG A 58 3.92 2.88 0.44
C ARG A 58 3.99 3.46 1.84
N SER A 59 2.86 3.95 2.34
CA SER A 59 2.75 4.50 3.70
C SER A 59 3.01 3.43 4.75
N LEU A 60 2.47 2.23 4.57
CA LEU A 60 2.77 1.08 5.43
C LEU A 60 4.26 0.73 5.40
N VAL A 61 4.88 0.64 4.23
CA VAL A 61 6.32 0.30 4.12
C VAL A 61 7.18 1.31 4.87
N ARG A 62 6.91 2.61 4.71
CA ARG A 62 7.62 3.67 5.45
C ARG A 62 7.40 3.58 6.96
N TRP A 63 6.20 3.22 7.39
CA TRP A 63 5.88 3.00 8.80
C TRP A 63 6.68 1.84 9.39
N LEU A 64 6.70 0.69 8.72
CA LEU A 64 7.48 -0.48 9.12
C LEU A 64 8.99 -0.19 9.15
N ALA A 65 9.49 0.60 8.20
CA ALA A 65 10.90 1.01 8.16
C ALA A 65 11.31 1.88 9.38
N ARG A 66 10.35 2.53 10.04
CA ARG A 66 10.56 3.32 11.27
C ARG A 66 10.38 2.49 12.54
N GLY A 67 10.22 1.17 12.43
CA GLY A 67 10.02 0.26 13.57
C GLY A 67 8.57 0.15 14.04
N GLY A 68 7.61 0.75 13.33
CA GLY A 68 6.20 0.59 13.65
C GLY A 68 5.64 -0.79 13.28
N THR A 69 4.50 -1.16 13.85
CA THR A 69 3.81 -2.43 13.54
C THR A 69 2.55 -2.22 12.69
N ILE A 70 2.10 -3.27 12.00
CA ILE A 70 0.86 -3.21 11.19
C ILE A 70 -0.37 -2.87 12.05
N PRO A 71 -0.61 -3.47 13.23
CA PRO A 71 -1.75 -3.10 14.06
C PRO A 71 -1.76 -1.61 14.43
N GLN A 72 -0.61 -1.06 14.83
CA GLN A 72 -0.50 0.38 15.13
C GLN A 72 -0.77 1.25 13.91
N PHE A 73 -0.32 0.83 12.73
CA PHE A 73 -0.61 1.52 11.48
C PHE A 73 -2.12 1.57 11.20
N MET A 74 -2.80 0.42 11.36
CA MET A 74 -4.24 0.32 11.15
C MET A 74 -5.04 1.17 12.15
N SER A 75 -4.67 1.16 13.43
CA SER A 75 -5.30 2.01 14.45
C SER A 75 -5.18 3.49 14.08
N LYS A 76 -4.02 3.92 13.56
CA LYS A 76 -3.80 5.30 13.14
C LYS A 76 -4.64 5.70 11.92
N ILE A 77 -4.83 4.81 10.96
CA ILE A 77 -5.72 5.06 9.81
C ILE A 77 -7.16 5.23 10.29
N GLN A 78 -7.62 4.34 11.18
CA GLN A 78 -8.97 4.41 11.75
C GLN A 78 -9.20 5.72 12.49
N GLU A 79 -8.24 6.17 13.30
CA GLU A 79 -8.31 7.45 14.00
C GLU A 79 -8.45 8.65 13.04
N VAL A 80 -7.66 8.67 11.96
CA VAL A 80 -7.74 9.73 10.94
C VAL A 80 -9.12 9.74 10.28
N HIS A 81 -9.68 8.58 9.94
CA HIS A 81 -11.01 8.48 9.34
C HIS A 81 -12.10 8.92 10.31
N SER A 82 -12.04 8.50 11.57
CA SER A 82 -12.99 8.91 12.61
C SER A 82 -12.95 10.42 12.87
N ASN A 83 -11.76 11.03 12.87
CA ASN A 83 -11.61 12.46 13.06
C ASN A 83 -12.12 13.23 11.83
N ALA A 84 -11.85 12.77 10.61
CA ALA A 84 -12.36 13.40 9.39
C ALA A 84 -13.89 13.46 9.35
N SER A 85 -14.58 12.40 9.81
CA SER A 85 -16.05 12.35 9.88
C SER A 85 -16.65 13.21 11.00
N ARG A 86 -15.85 13.64 12.00
CA ARG A 86 -16.32 14.43 13.14
C ARG A 86 -16.40 15.94 12.85
N PHE A 87 -15.76 16.39 11.76
CA PHE A 87 -15.72 17.80 11.34
C PHE A 87 -16.55 18.08 10.08
N GLN A 88 -17.39 17.13 9.64
CA GLN A 88 -18.41 17.30 8.60
C GLN A 88 -19.79 17.40 9.24
#